data_AF-A0A3N6P4Z0-F1
#
_entry.id   AF-A0A3N6P4Z0-F1
#
_cell.length_a   1.000
_cell.length_b   1.000
_cell.length_c   1.000
_cell.angle_alpha   90.00
_cell.angle_beta   90.00
_cell.angle_gamma   90.00
#
_symmetry.space_group_name_H-M   'P 1'
#
loop_
_entity.id
_entity.type
_entity.pdbx_description
1 polymer ?
#
loop_
_entity_poly.entity_id
_entity_poly.type
_entity_poly.pdbx_seq_one_letter_code
_entity_poly.pdbx_strand_id
1 'polypeptide(L)'
;MMELISDAADQIDPVNADLEVIGIPGGIGKELEDYAIEGAHVRGARYMNTMSGTDIGINSKPKRVYLQPTICLGEGEDAEMVDVISFEELSALPAEYRSDLKIDAAAMTNKLIEKPLDEILQAVGVDTKAAIKGQSQTGLAAFM
;
A
#
# COMPACT_ATOMS: atom_id res chain seq x y z
N MET A 1 6.62 -19.22 -12.98
CA MET A 1 7.10 -18.48 -11.79
C MET A 1 7.28 -17.01 -12.10
N MET A 2 8.04 -16.64 -13.15
CA MET A 2 8.12 -15.23 -13.59
C MET A 2 6.74 -14.66 -13.95
N GLU A 3 5.92 -15.40 -14.71
CA GLU A 3 4.54 -15.02 -15.06
C GLU A 3 3.67 -14.74 -13.81
N LEU A 4 3.73 -15.59 -12.77
CA LEU A 4 2.99 -15.38 -11.53
C LEU A 4 3.41 -14.10 -10.79
N ILE A 5 4.70 -13.76 -10.83
CA ILE A 5 5.24 -12.58 -10.14
C ILE A 5 4.87 -11.30 -10.91
N SER A 6 4.92 -11.33 -12.23
CA SER A 6 4.45 -10.21 -13.06
C SER A 6 2.95 -9.99 -12.90
N ASP A 7 2.13 -11.05 -12.93
CA ASP A 7 0.68 -10.94 -12.77
C ASP A 7 0.29 -10.39 -11.39
N ALA A 8 1.06 -10.72 -10.35
CA ALA A 8 0.89 -10.15 -9.02
C ALA A 8 1.32 -8.68 -8.96
N ALA A 9 2.37 -8.28 -9.69
CA ALA A 9 2.80 -6.89 -9.77
C ALA A 9 1.81 -6.01 -10.54
N ASP A 10 1.22 -6.54 -11.62
CA ASP A 10 0.21 -5.85 -12.43
C ASP A 10 -1.08 -5.55 -11.65
N GLN A 11 -1.40 -6.35 -10.61
CA GLN A 11 -2.51 -6.06 -9.70
C GLN A 11 -2.26 -4.83 -8.81
N ILE A 12 -1.02 -4.38 -8.67
CA ILE A 12 -0.62 -3.18 -7.92
C ILE A 12 -0.63 -1.97 -8.88
N ASP A 13 -1.73 -1.81 -9.60
CA ASP A 13 -1.94 -0.70 -10.51
C ASP A 13 -2.16 0.62 -9.73
N PRO A 14 -1.48 1.72 -10.09
CA PRO A 14 -1.58 2.98 -9.35
C PRO A 14 -2.97 3.63 -9.41
N VAL A 15 -3.86 3.20 -10.32
CA VAL A 15 -5.16 3.83 -10.59
C VAL A 15 -6.34 2.90 -10.26
N ASN A 16 -6.25 1.62 -10.60
CA ASN A 16 -7.37 0.68 -10.60
C ASN A 16 -7.17 -0.51 -9.65
N ALA A 17 -6.11 -0.53 -8.85
CA ALA A 17 -5.90 -1.63 -7.92
C ALA A 17 -7.05 -1.71 -6.90
N ASP A 18 -7.41 -2.94 -6.55
CA ASP A 18 -8.30 -3.20 -5.43
C ASP A 18 -7.51 -3.12 -4.12
N LEU A 19 -7.70 -2.04 -3.37
CA LEU A 19 -7.00 -1.79 -2.10
C LEU A 19 -7.26 -2.90 -1.07
N GLU A 20 -8.43 -3.55 -1.11
CA GLU A 20 -8.76 -4.62 -0.17
C GLU A 20 -7.98 -5.91 -0.48
N VAL A 21 -7.59 -6.10 -1.74
CA VAL A 21 -6.73 -7.20 -2.19
C VAL A 21 -5.26 -6.91 -1.90
N ILE A 22 -4.76 -5.71 -2.24
CA ILE A 22 -3.33 -5.37 -2.10
C ILE A 22 -2.97 -4.87 -0.69
N GLY A 23 -3.94 -4.66 0.19
CA GLY A 23 -3.72 -4.15 1.54
C GLY A 23 -2.88 -5.10 2.42
N ILE A 24 -1.83 -4.57 3.03
CA ILE A 24 -0.92 -5.36 3.87
C ILE A 24 -1.45 -5.38 5.32
N PRO A 25 -1.81 -6.55 5.89
CA PRO A 25 -2.33 -6.60 7.25
C PRO A 25 -1.29 -6.15 8.29
N GLY A 26 -1.76 -5.56 9.38
CA GLY A 26 -0.95 -5.21 10.54
C GLY A 26 -1.81 -4.99 11.78
N GLY A 27 -1.57 -5.76 12.83
CA GLY A 27 -2.33 -5.63 14.08
C GLY A 27 -1.89 -4.42 14.90
N ILE A 28 -2.84 -3.78 15.57
CA ILE A 28 -2.59 -2.73 16.55
C ILE A 28 -2.52 -3.39 17.94
N GLY A 29 -1.36 -3.35 18.58
CA GLY A 29 -1.06 -4.09 19.81
C GLY A 29 -1.19 -3.29 21.11
N LYS A 30 -1.38 -1.97 21.00
CA LYS A 30 -1.56 -1.01 22.11
C LYS A 30 -2.30 0.21 21.58
N GLU A 31 -2.64 1.16 22.44
CA GLU A 31 -3.27 2.41 22.00
C GLU A 31 -2.38 3.14 20.99
N LEU A 32 -2.98 3.82 20.02
CA LEU A 32 -2.24 4.48 18.92
C LEU A 32 -1.22 5.49 19.47
N GLU A 33 -1.58 6.19 20.54
CA GLU A 33 -0.76 7.20 21.22
C GLU A 33 0.41 6.61 22.02
N ASP A 34 0.34 5.31 22.38
CA ASP A 34 1.37 4.65 23.19
C ASP A 34 2.58 4.18 22.35
N TYR A 35 2.58 4.42 21.04
CA TYR A 35 3.69 4.07 20.14
C TYR A 35 4.80 5.12 20.16
N ALA A 36 5.97 4.77 20.71
CA ALA A 36 7.15 5.63 20.69
C ALA A 36 7.65 5.98 19.27
N ILE A 37 7.45 5.06 18.32
CA ILE A 37 7.64 5.29 16.88
C ILE A 37 6.40 4.73 16.20
N GLU A 38 5.69 5.58 15.47
CA GLU A 38 4.52 5.16 14.72
C GLU A 38 4.95 4.37 13.48
N GLY A 39 4.71 3.05 13.51
CA GLY A 39 4.80 2.22 12.31
C GLY A 39 3.72 2.61 11.31
N ALA A 40 3.91 2.25 10.03
CA ALA A 40 2.99 2.61 8.95
C ALA A 40 1.52 2.19 9.20
N HIS A 41 1.29 1.06 9.87
CA HIS A 41 -0.06 0.59 10.22
C HIS A 41 -0.71 1.42 11.34
N VAL A 42 0.07 1.94 12.28
CA VAL A 42 -0.40 2.82 13.38
C VAL A 42 -0.71 4.21 12.81
N ARG A 43 0.23 4.79 12.06
CA ARG A 43 0.07 6.10 11.42
C ARG A 43 -1.11 6.11 10.43
N GLY A 44 -1.24 5.05 9.62
CA GLY A 44 -2.38 4.93 8.70
C GLY A 44 -3.72 4.75 9.40
N ALA A 45 -3.76 4.10 10.58
CA ALA A 45 -4.98 3.99 11.38
C ALA A 45 -5.37 5.35 11.96
N ARG A 46 -4.41 6.12 12.46
CA ARG A 46 -4.62 7.49 12.93
C ARG A 46 -5.18 8.37 11.82
N TYR A 47 -4.59 8.37 10.62
CA TYR A 47 -5.12 9.13 9.49
C TYR A 47 -6.53 8.70 9.11
N MET A 48 -6.81 7.39 9.06
CA MET A 48 -8.15 6.89 8.77
C MET A 48 -9.18 7.36 9.81
N ASN A 49 -8.86 7.25 11.11
CA ASN A 49 -9.73 7.72 12.19
C ASN A 49 -9.99 9.23 12.06
N THR A 50 -8.97 10.03 11.74
CA THR A 50 -9.13 11.48 11.51
C THR A 50 -10.02 11.78 10.29
N MET A 51 -9.85 11.06 9.19
CA MET A 51 -10.55 11.33 7.92
C MET A 51 -12.00 10.84 7.90
N SER A 52 -12.30 9.76 8.63
CA SER A 52 -13.58 9.06 8.53
C SER A 52 -14.36 8.96 9.84
N GLY A 53 -13.75 9.32 10.98
CA GLY A 53 -14.33 9.13 12.30
C GLY A 53 -14.41 7.66 12.74
N THR A 54 -13.66 6.75 12.11
CA THR A 54 -13.51 5.38 12.58
C THR A 54 -12.76 5.30 13.91
N ASP A 55 -12.83 4.14 14.55
CA ASP A 55 -12.14 3.85 15.81
C ASP A 55 -11.23 2.61 15.66
N ILE A 56 -10.27 2.70 14.74
CA ILE A 56 -9.24 1.67 14.59
C ILE A 56 -8.27 1.82 15.76
N GLY A 57 -8.23 0.83 16.64
CA GLY A 57 -7.51 0.90 17.91
C GLY A 57 -6.93 -0.44 18.34
N ILE A 58 -6.66 -0.61 19.63
CA ILE A 58 -6.09 -1.85 20.16
C ILE A 58 -6.89 -3.10 19.75
N ASN A 59 -6.19 -4.16 19.36
CA ASN A 59 -6.73 -5.42 18.82
C ASN A 59 -7.34 -5.35 17.41
N SER A 60 -7.45 -4.16 16.80
CA SER A 60 -7.80 -4.05 15.37
C SER A 60 -6.72 -4.68 14.50
N LYS A 61 -7.13 -5.18 13.34
CA LYS A 61 -6.23 -5.80 12.34
C LYS A 61 -6.42 -5.14 10.97
N PRO A 62 -6.23 -3.82 10.87
CA PRO A 62 -6.43 -3.13 9.61
C PRO A 62 -5.43 -3.61 8.55
N LYS A 63 -5.81 -3.41 7.29
CA LYS A 63 -4.93 -3.50 6.15
C LYS A 63 -4.39 -2.12 5.83
N ARG A 64 -3.09 -2.01 5.55
CA ARG A 64 -2.47 -0.76 5.14
C ARG A 64 -2.14 -0.73 3.65
N VAL A 65 -2.31 0.44 3.05
CA VAL A 65 -1.89 0.75 1.67
C VAL A 65 -1.06 2.02 1.68
N TYR A 66 0.09 1.99 1.02
CA TYR A 66 0.97 3.16 0.86
C TYR A 66 0.46 4.03 -0.29
N LEU A 67 0.49 5.33 -0.07
CA LEU A 67 -0.09 6.34 -0.94
C LEU A 67 0.97 7.36 -1.34
N GLN A 68 0.80 7.93 -2.52
CA GLN A 68 1.43 9.20 -2.84
C GLN A 68 0.80 10.28 -1.94
N PRO A 69 1.60 11.18 -1.35
CA PRO A 69 1.10 12.21 -0.44
C PRO A 69 0.33 13.30 -1.20
N THR A 70 -0.94 13.04 -1.50
CA THR A 70 -1.86 13.98 -2.17
C THR A 70 -2.84 14.64 -1.21
N ILE A 71 -3.11 14.00 -0.08
CA ILE A 71 -4.03 14.47 0.95
C ILE A 71 -3.21 15.06 2.11
N CYS A 72 -3.64 16.21 2.60
CA CYS A 72 -3.05 16.90 3.74
C CYS A 72 -4.09 16.99 4.85
N LEU A 73 -3.72 16.58 6.07
CA LEU A 73 -4.56 16.67 7.26
C LEU A 73 -4.04 17.77 8.19
N GLY A 74 -4.95 18.58 8.72
CA GLY A 74 -4.60 19.73 9.56
C GLY A 74 -4.22 20.98 8.76
N GLU A 75 -3.81 22.02 9.48
CA GLU A 75 -3.41 23.32 8.92
C GLU A 75 -2.11 23.80 9.59
N GLY A 76 -1.32 24.62 8.88
CA GLY A 76 -0.12 25.23 9.45
C GLY A 76 1.09 24.30 9.52
N GLU A 77 1.92 24.46 10.55
CA GLU A 77 3.18 23.71 10.70
C GLU A 77 2.96 22.25 11.12
N ASP A 78 1.80 21.94 11.71
CA ASP A 78 1.42 20.59 12.14
C ASP A 78 0.70 19.80 11.04
N ALA A 79 0.60 20.35 9.82
CA ALA A 79 -0.08 19.70 8.73
C ALA A 79 0.68 18.45 8.25
N GLU A 80 -0.01 17.31 8.19
CA GLU A 80 0.59 16.02 7.84
C GLU A 80 0.11 15.54 6.48
N MET A 81 1.05 15.12 5.64
CA MET A 81 0.74 14.48 4.37
C MET A 81 0.42 12.99 4.58
N VAL A 82 -0.69 12.55 4.01
CA VAL A 82 -1.15 11.16 4.09
C VAL A 82 -0.37 10.30 3.09
N ASP A 83 0.63 9.59 3.59
CA ASP A 83 1.47 8.66 2.81
C ASP A 83 1.09 7.19 3.00
N VAL A 84 0.13 6.91 3.88
CA VAL A 84 -0.39 5.58 4.16
C VAL A 84 -1.80 5.68 4.72
N ILE A 85 -2.67 4.74 4.38
CA ILE A 85 -3.98 4.56 5.00
C ILE A 85 -4.04 3.17 5.61
N SER A 86 -4.65 3.01 6.78
CA SER A 86 -5.00 1.69 7.32
C SER A 86 -6.50 1.61 7.58
N PHE A 87 -7.15 0.58 7.07
CA PHE A 87 -8.60 0.42 7.12
C PHE A 87 -8.99 -1.02 7.44
N GLU A 88 -10.12 -1.21 8.11
CA GLU A 88 -10.79 -2.52 8.20
C GLU A 88 -11.77 -2.69 7.04
N GLU A 89 -12.47 -1.61 6.69
CA GLU A 89 -13.43 -1.52 5.58
C GLU A 89 -13.13 -0.26 4.77
N LEU A 90 -12.81 -0.37 3.48
CA LEU A 90 -12.48 0.80 2.66
C LEU A 90 -13.70 1.72 2.47
N SER A 91 -14.90 1.14 2.51
CA SER A 91 -16.17 1.86 2.39
C SER A 91 -16.41 2.90 3.49
N ALA A 92 -15.74 2.76 4.64
CA ALA A 92 -15.80 3.73 5.72
C ALA A 92 -15.13 5.06 5.35
N LEU A 93 -14.22 5.08 4.36
CA LEU A 93 -13.57 6.31 3.93
C LEU A 93 -14.56 7.17 3.10
N PRO A 94 -14.74 8.47 3.44
CA PRO A 94 -15.57 9.37 2.66
C PRO A 94 -15.19 9.40 1.17
N ALA A 95 -16.18 9.58 0.31
CA ALA A 95 -15.99 9.53 -1.14
C ALA A 95 -15.00 10.58 -1.65
N GLU A 96 -15.00 11.78 -1.03
CA GLU A 96 -14.07 12.88 -1.33
C GLU A 96 -12.60 12.45 -1.18
N TYR A 97 -12.25 11.78 -0.09
CA TYR A 97 -10.91 11.27 0.11
C TYR A 97 -10.60 10.08 -0.80
N ARG A 98 -11.57 9.17 -1.00
CA ARG A 98 -11.38 8.01 -1.87
C ARG A 98 -11.00 8.39 -3.31
N SER A 99 -11.59 9.46 -3.85
CA SER A 99 -11.25 9.95 -5.19
C SER A 99 -9.84 10.54 -5.29
N ASP A 100 -9.27 11.01 -4.18
CA ASP A 100 -7.96 11.66 -4.15
C ASP A 100 -6.82 10.71 -3.77
N LEU A 101 -7.15 9.46 -3.38
CA LEU A 101 -6.15 8.44 -3.10
C LEU A 101 -5.39 8.09 -4.37
N LYS A 102 -4.07 8.23 -4.31
CA LYS A 102 -3.15 7.72 -5.33
C LYS A 102 -2.23 6.70 -4.70
N ILE A 103 -2.22 5.49 -5.24
CA ILE A 103 -1.42 4.41 -4.69
C ILE A 103 0.05 4.67 -5.01
N ASP A 104 0.93 4.52 -4.02
CA ASP A 104 2.36 4.43 -4.26
C ASP A 104 2.70 3.00 -4.71
N ALA A 105 2.52 2.74 -5.99
CA ALA A 105 2.75 1.42 -6.59
C ALA A 105 4.19 0.94 -6.37
N ALA A 106 5.19 1.85 -6.37
CA ALA A 106 6.57 1.47 -6.12
C ALA A 106 6.78 1.01 -4.67
N ALA A 107 6.24 1.75 -3.70
CA ALA A 107 6.29 1.34 -2.29
C ALA A 107 5.51 0.03 -2.06
N MET A 108 4.33 -0.12 -2.67
CA MET A 108 3.50 -1.32 -2.54
C MET A 108 4.18 -2.54 -3.13
N THR A 109 4.69 -2.47 -4.37
CA THR A 109 5.45 -3.56 -5.02
C THR A 109 6.67 -3.97 -4.20
N ASN A 110 7.42 -3.00 -3.67
CA ASN A 110 8.56 -3.30 -2.81
C ASN A 110 8.17 -4.05 -1.53
N LYS A 111 7.03 -3.69 -0.91
CA LYS A 111 6.60 -4.28 0.37
C LYS A 111 5.90 -5.62 0.22
N LEU A 112 5.16 -5.81 -0.88
CA LEU A 112 4.40 -7.03 -1.17
C LEU A 112 5.23 -8.10 -1.89
N ILE A 113 6.14 -7.68 -2.78
CA ILE A 113 6.81 -8.59 -3.71
C ILE A 113 8.32 -8.57 -3.51
N GLU A 114 8.98 -7.41 -3.66
CA GLU A 114 10.46 -7.37 -3.61
C GLU A 114 10.97 -7.86 -2.26
N LYS A 115 10.67 -7.16 -1.15
CA LYS A 115 11.20 -7.52 0.17
C LYS A 115 10.94 -8.97 0.59
N PRO A 116 9.73 -9.55 0.42
CA PRO A 116 9.46 -10.92 0.83
C PRO A 116 10.12 -11.99 -0.05
N LEU A 117 10.32 -11.71 -1.35
CA LEU A 117 10.78 -12.71 -2.31
C LEU A 117 12.24 -12.55 -2.73
N ASP A 118 12.86 -11.39 -2.52
CA ASP A 118 14.16 -11.07 -3.12
C ASP A 118 15.25 -12.04 -2.70
N GLU A 119 15.34 -12.35 -1.41
CA GLU A 119 16.30 -13.31 -0.88
C GLU A 119 16.06 -14.74 -1.42
N ILE A 120 14.79 -15.15 -1.53
CA ILE A 120 14.39 -16.49 -2.00
C ILE A 120 14.71 -16.66 -3.48
N LEU A 121 14.38 -15.67 -4.31
CA LEU A 121 14.58 -15.71 -5.75
C LEU A 121 16.06 -15.60 -6.12
N GLN A 122 16.81 -14.73 -5.46
CA GLN A 122 18.25 -14.60 -5.69
C GLN A 122 19.00 -15.89 -5.35
N ALA A 123 18.58 -16.61 -4.30
CA ALA A 123 19.20 -17.89 -3.92
C ALA A 123 19.10 -18.96 -5.03
N VAL A 124 18.09 -18.87 -5.91
CA VAL A 124 17.91 -19.76 -7.07
C VAL A 124 18.32 -19.10 -8.40
N GLY A 125 19.01 -17.95 -8.35
CA GLY A 125 19.53 -17.26 -9.52
C GLY A 125 18.49 -16.47 -10.32
N VAL A 126 17.35 -16.13 -9.72
CA VAL A 126 16.30 -15.31 -10.34
C VAL A 126 16.42 -13.87 -9.83
N ASP A 127 16.54 -12.92 -10.75
CA ASP A 127 16.48 -11.49 -10.41
C ASP A 127 15.01 -11.06 -10.22
N THR A 128 14.67 -10.65 -9.00
CA THR A 128 13.31 -10.28 -8.61
C THR A 128 12.77 -9.10 -9.42
N LYS A 129 13.63 -8.12 -9.74
CA LYS A 129 13.23 -6.95 -10.51
C LYS A 129 12.93 -7.31 -11.96
N ALA A 130 13.69 -8.23 -12.54
CA ALA A 130 13.43 -8.78 -13.86
C ALA A 130 12.13 -9.61 -13.87
N ALA A 131 11.87 -10.38 -12.80
CA ALA A 131 10.62 -11.12 -12.65
C ALA A 131 9.38 -10.21 -12.54
N ILE A 132 9.49 -9.11 -11.79
CA ILE A 132 8.43 -8.08 -11.71
C ILE A 132 8.22 -7.39 -13.07
N LYS A 133 9.29 -7.06 -13.78
CA LYS A 133 9.25 -6.39 -15.10
C LYS A 133 8.86 -7.32 -16.26
N GLY A 134 8.21 -8.46 -16.00
CA GLY A 134 7.96 -9.56 -16.94
C GLY A 134 7.45 -9.23 -18.35
N GLN A 135 7.08 -7.99 -18.70
CA GLN A 135 7.07 -7.48 -20.07
C GLN A 135 6.97 -5.93 -20.14
N SER A 136 7.99 -5.29 -20.71
CA SER A 136 7.79 -4.14 -21.63
C SER A 136 8.40 -4.46 -23.00
N GLN A 137 8.28 -5.71 -23.46
CA GLN A 137 8.63 -6.10 -24.82
C GLN A 137 7.56 -6.99 -25.46
N THR A 138 6.30 -6.58 -25.30
CA THR A 138 5.16 -6.96 -26.14
C THR A 138 4.50 -5.71 -26.71
N GLY A 139 5.33 -4.81 -27.27
CA GLY A 139 4.87 -3.59 -27.94
C GLY A 139 5.14 -3.54 -29.46
N LEU A 140 5.80 -4.54 -30.04
CA LEU A 140 6.22 -4.50 -31.46
C LEU A 140 5.82 -5.74 -32.29
N ALA A 141 5.13 -6.72 -31.70
CA ALA A 141 4.62 -7.89 -32.43
C ALA A 141 3.13 -7.80 -32.80
N ALA A 142 2.46 -6.67 -32.48
CA ALA A 142 1.06 -6.42 -32.84
C ALA A 142 0.90 -5.58 -34.13
N PHE A 143 2.00 -5.24 -34.81
CA PHE A 143 2.01 -4.40 -36.03
C PHE A 143 2.97 -4.91 -37.13
N MET A 144 3.14 -6.23 -37.28
CA MET A 144 3.78 -6.83 -38.47
C MET A 144 2.91 -7.96 -39.04
#